data_AF-F6GDT2-F1
#
_entry.id   AF-F6GDT2-F1
#
_cell.length_a   1.000
_cell.length_b   1.000
_cell.length_c   1.000
_cell.angle_alpha   90.00
_cell.angle_beta   90.00
_cell.angle_gamma   90.00
#
_symmetry.space_group_name_H-M   'P 1'
#
loop_
_entity.id
_entity.type
_entity.pdbx_description
1 polymer ?
#
loop_
_entity_poly.entity_id
_entity_poly.type
_entity_poly.pdbx_seq_one_letter_code
_entity_poly.pdbx_strand_id
1 'polypeptide(L)'
;MKNLLTIVLLVLLSCSSKKTFISKDVSSKVDCSSYNVKNENQISWSKRLVDFKFINTYNEIKFCTHHPTITAKIVYDEFGKWSTIAMSKKNKSHLLIWNDINIEGIDYVVNLAASSYDDKYSSLIAFDNQGNDLLIDKSISNNKIIAFIINKINQRITPKKTSFWKNYLKEVRPDIYKFYYN
;
A
#
# COMPACT_ATOMS: atom_id res chain seq x y z
N MET A 1 -44.51 19.97 43.98
CA MET A 1 -44.00 19.64 42.64
C MET A 1 -42.70 20.42 42.37
N LYS A 2 -41.59 19.97 42.96
CA LYS A 2 -40.25 20.51 42.71
C LYS A 2 -39.31 19.34 42.95
N ASN A 3 -39.22 18.39 42.01
CA ASN A 3 -38.26 17.28 42.03
C ASN A 3 -38.34 16.49 40.72
N LEU A 4 -38.29 17.17 39.57
CA LEU A 4 -38.26 16.47 38.28
C LEU A 4 -37.46 17.22 37.20
N LEU A 5 -36.45 18.02 37.59
CA LEU A 5 -35.67 18.82 36.63
C LEU A 5 -34.15 18.59 36.69
N THR A 6 -33.67 17.58 37.41
CA THR A 6 -32.23 17.42 37.70
C THR A 6 -31.56 16.24 37.00
N ILE A 7 -32.30 15.35 36.34
CA ILE A 7 -31.73 14.07 35.83
C ILE A 7 -31.39 14.11 34.33
N VAL A 8 -31.86 15.10 33.57
CA VAL A 8 -31.69 15.13 32.10
C VAL A 8 -30.38 15.77 31.63
N LEU A 9 -29.60 16.41 32.50
CA LEU A 9 -28.40 17.16 32.09
C LEU A 9 -27.09 16.34 32.03
N LEU A 10 -27.09 15.06 32.44
CA LEU A 10 -25.86 14.26 32.56
C LEU A 10 -25.54 13.38 31.34
N VAL A 11 -26.41 13.32 30.33
CA VAL A 11 -26.23 12.41 29.17
C VAL A 11 -25.44 13.07 28.01
N LEU A 12 -25.13 14.38 28.08
CA LEU A 12 -24.45 15.10 27.00
C LEU A 12 -22.92 15.21 27.14
N LEU A 13 -22.31 14.58 28.16
CA LEU A 13 -20.86 14.67 28.40
C LEU A 13 -20.05 13.42 28.01
N SER A 14 -20.67 12.40 27.42
CA SER A 14 -19.93 11.26 26.84
C SER A 14 -19.38 11.59 25.46
N CYS A 15 -18.72 12.74 25.32
CA CYS A 15 -17.76 12.96 24.26
C CYS A 15 -16.54 12.10 24.61
N SER A 16 -16.58 10.81 24.23
CA SER A 16 -15.41 9.96 24.24
C SER A 16 -14.33 10.71 23.49
N SER A 17 -13.30 11.18 24.21
CA SER A 17 -12.08 11.68 23.60
C SER A 17 -11.60 10.60 22.65
N LYS A 18 -11.84 10.78 21.35
CA LYS A 18 -11.13 10.03 20.33
C LYS A 18 -9.68 10.39 20.62
N LYS A 19 -8.92 9.42 21.15
CA LYS A 19 -7.46 9.54 21.19
C LYS A 19 -7.07 10.02 19.81
N THR A 20 -6.63 11.27 19.72
CA THR A 20 -6.04 11.81 18.52
C THR A 20 -4.80 10.95 18.32
N PHE A 21 -4.95 9.90 17.50
CA PHE A 21 -3.82 9.09 17.13
C PHE A 21 -2.92 10.05 16.40
N ILE A 22 -1.76 10.33 17.00
CA ILE A 22 -0.69 11.07 16.37
C ILE A 22 -0.36 10.23 15.14
N SER A 23 -0.92 10.62 13.99
CA SER A 23 -0.50 10.07 12.71
C SER A 23 1.01 10.24 12.71
N LYS A 24 1.75 9.16 12.49
CA LYS A 24 3.19 9.26 12.26
C LYS A 24 3.39 10.04 10.96
N ASP A 25 3.34 11.37 11.05
CA ASP A 25 3.77 12.31 10.00
C ASP A 25 5.31 12.38 9.94
N VAL A 26 5.98 11.28 10.30
CA VAL A 26 7.41 11.15 10.11
C VAL A 26 7.60 10.44 8.79
N SER A 27 7.80 11.23 7.74
CA SER A 27 8.54 10.79 6.56
C SER A 27 9.92 10.34 7.03
N SER A 28 10.04 9.09 7.49
CA SER A 28 11.31 8.52 7.91
C SER A 28 12.14 8.24 6.65
N LYS A 29 13.45 8.51 6.69
CA LYS A 29 14.34 8.10 5.59
C LYS A 29 14.22 6.58 5.39
N VAL A 30 14.11 6.16 4.14
CA VAL A 30 14.18 4.74 3.78
C VAL A 30 15.57 4.22 4.14
N ASP A 31 15.65 3.18 4.97
CA ASP A 31 16.91 2.49 5.26
C ASP A 31 17.33 1.67 4.03
N CYS A 32 18.48 2.02 3.47
CA CYS A 32 19.07 1.38 2.30
C CYS A 32 20.41 0.68 2.61
N SER A 33 20.66 0.36 3.88
CA SER A 33 21.83 -0.44 4.28
C SER A 33 21.82 -1.86 3.70
N SER A 34 20.63 -2.36 3.34
CA SER A 34 20.43 -3.66 2.69
C SER A 34 19.21 -3.63 1.78
N TYR A 35 19.20 -4.49 0.77
CA TYR A 35 18.02 -4.75 -0.08
C TYR A 35 17.13 -5.88 0.45
N ASN A 36 17.58 -6.59 1.48
CA ASN A 36 16.76 -7.54 2.23
C ASN A 36 16.06 -6.77 3.36
N VAL A 37 14.78 -7.05 3.56
CA VAL A 37 13.96 -6.39 4.58
C VAL A 37 13.77 -7.38 5.72
N LYS A 38 14.52 -7.26 6.81
CA LYS A 38 14.49 -8.21 7.93
C LYS A 38 13.25 -8.06 8.79
N ASN A 39 12.78 -6.83 8.98
CA ASN A 39 11.62 -6.50 9.81
C ASN A 39 11.09 -5.10 9.48
N GLU A 40 9.99 -4.73 10.12
CA GLU A 40 9.27 -3.47 9.91
C GLU A 40 10.09 -2.21 10.21
N ASN A 41 11.18 -2.30 10.99
CA ASN A 41 12.00 -1.12 11.31
C ASN A 41 12.77 -0.59 10.08
N GLN A 42 12.89 -1.40 9.02
CA GLN A 42 13.48 -1.00 7.75
C GLN A 42 12.44 -0.42 6.77
N ILE A 43 11.18 -0.32 7.19
CA ILE A 43 10.11 0.29 6.40
C ILE A 43 10.04 1.79 6.69
N SER A 44 10.00 2.58 5.62
CA SER A 44 9.66 4.00 5.69
C SER A 44 8.18 4.21 5.42
N TRP A 45 7.60 5.16 6.15
CA TRP A 45 6.20 5.54 6.01
C TRP A 45 6.09 6.89 5.34
N SER A 46 5.12 7.02 4.46
CA SER A 46 4.80 8.28 3.80
C SER A 46 3.33 8.33 3.42
N LYS A 47 2.88 9.45 2.86
CA LYS A 47 1.53 9.60 2.31
C LYS A 47 1.60 9.78 0.81
N ARG A 48 0.70 9.13 0.07
CA ARG A 48 0.57 9.26 -1.39
C ARG A 48 -0.87 9.52 -1.78
N LEU A 49 -1.07 10.60 -2.54
CA LEU A 49 -2.35 10.87 -3.20
C LEU A 49 -2.51 9.85 -4.35
N VAL A 50 -3.61 9.12 -4.32
CA VAL A 50 -3.98 8.17 -5.36
C VAL A 50 -5.28 8.67 -5.99
N ASP A 51 -5.24 8.89 -7.30
CA ASP A 51 -6.40 9.28 -8.09
C ASP A 51 -6.81 8.07 -8.94
N PHE A 52 -7.84 7.37 -8.47
CA PHE A 52 -8.46 6.24 -9.16
C PHE A 52 -10.00 6.34 -8.98
N LYS A 53 -10.69 5.26 -8.59
CA LYS A 53 -12.10 5.23 -8.17
C LYS A 53 -12.42 6.23 -7.04
N PHE A 54 -11.49 6.43 -6.12
CA PHE A 54 -11.57 7.44 -5.07
C PHE A 54 -10.31 8.31 -5.11
N ILE A 55 -10.48 9.62 -5.01
CA ILE A 55 -9.36 10.54 -4.77
C ILE A 55 -9.13 10.57 -3.27
N ASN A 56 -8.06 9.93 -2.81
CA ASN A 56 -7.73 9.90 -1.39
C ASN A 56 -6.21 9.86 -1.17
N THR A 57 -5.79 10.30 0.01
CA THR A 57 -4.39 10.23 0.46
C THR A 57 -4.24 9.02 1.36
N TYR A 58 -3.41 8.07 0.94
CA TYR A 58 -3.18 6.82 1.67
C TYR A 58 -1.79 6.81 2.30
N ASN A 59 -1.65 6.03 3.37
CA ASN A 59 -0.37 5.60 3.90
C ASN A 59 0.30 4.68 2.87
N GLU A 60 1.57 4.96 2.63
CA GLU A 60 2.43 4.25 1.69
C GLU A 60 3.65 3.75 2.47
N ILE A 61 3.83 2.43 2.49
CA ILE A 61 5.05 1.80 3.01
C ILE A 61 6.08 1.72 1.89
N LYS A 62 7.33 2.03 2.23
CA LYS A 62 8.47 2.06 1.30
C LYS A 62 9.56 1.13 1.76
N PHE A 63 10.13 0.42 0.80
CA PHE A 63 11.21 -0.54 0.98
C PHE A 63 12.41 -0.11 0.13
N CYS A 64 13.61 -0.22 0.69
CA CYS A 64 14.81 -0.21 -0.14
C CYS A 64 15.01 -1.60 -0.74
N THR A 65 14.88 -1.69 -2.06
CA THR A 65 15.03 -2.94 -2.81
C THR A 65 15.81 -2.67 -4.08
N HIS A 66 16.33 -3.72 -4.72
CA HIS A 66 17.11 -3.60 -5.97
C HIS A 66 16.41 -2.87 -7.12
N HIS A 67 15.07 -2.85 -7.14
CA HIS A 67 14.31 -2.19 -8.18
C HIS A 67 12.98 -1.63 -7.64
N PRO A 68 12.49 -0.46 -8.07
CA PRO A 68 11.22 0.13 -7.60
C PRO A 68 9.96 -0.69 -7.89
N THR A 69 10.03 -1.64 -8.83
CA THR A 69 8.90 -2.53 -9.19
C THR A 69 8.88 -3.83 -8.40
N ILE A 70 9.72 -4.02 -7.38
CA ILE A 70 9.81 -5.32 -6.69
C ILE A 70 8.46 -5.68 -6.06
N THR A 71 7.80 -4.75 -5.36
CA THR A 71 6.47 -4.96 -4.78
C THR A 71 5.43 -5.24 -5.87
N ALA A 72 5.38 -4.45 -6.94
CA ALA A 72 4.49 -4.67 -8.08
C ALA A 72 4.67 -6.06 -8.72
N LYS A 73 5.92 -6.49 -8.90
CA LYS A 73 6.20 -7.83 -9.44
C LYS A 73 5.81 -8.92 -8.43
N ILE A 74 5.98 -8.71 -7.12
CA ILE A 74 5.54 -9.69 -6.11
C ILE A 74 4.02 -9.87 -6.20
N VAL A 75 3.27 -8.78 -6.17
CA VAL A 75 1.80 -8.85 -6.27
C VAL A 75 1.39 -9.49 -7.60
N TYR A 76 2.11 -9.22 -8.68
CA TYR A 76 1.90 -9.89 -9.97
C TYR A 76 2.13 -11.40 -9.91
N ASP A 77 3.24 -11.84 -9.32
CA ASP A 77 3.61 -13.25 -9.26
C ASP A 77 2.63 -14.07 -8.41
N GLU A 78 1.95 -13.43 -7.46
CA GLU A 78 1.00 -14.05 -6.54
C GLU A 78 -0.45 -13.98 -7.03
N PHE A 79 -0.86 -12.86 -7.63
CA PHE A 79 -2.27 -12.60 -7.96
C PHE A 79 -2.52 -12.35 -9.46
N GLY A 80 -1.49 -12.42 -10.28
CA GLY A 80 -1.60 -12.19 -11.72
C GLY A 80 -1.58 -10.70 -12.09
N LYS A 81 -2.12 -10.36 -13.25
CA LYS A 81 -2.03 -8.99 -13.78
C LYS A 81 -2.88 -8.02 -12.95
N TRP A 82 -2.39 -6.78 -12.78
CA TRP A 82 -3.15 -5.69 -12.15
C TRP A 82 -4.48 -5.46 -12.86
N SER A 83 -5.46 -4.99 -12.09
CA SER A 83 -6.79 -4.64 -12.56
C SER A 83 -6.82 -3.28 -13.26
N THR A 84 -6.05 -2.32 -12.74
CA THR A 84 -5.98 -0.95 -13.30
C THR A 84 -4.64 -0.28 -12.99
N ILE A 85 -4.41 0.86 -13.65
CA ILE A 85 -3.23 1.70 -13.47
C ILE A 85 -3.72 3.08 -13.02
N ALA A 86 -3.24 3.56 -11.88
CA ALA A 86 -3.47 4.92 -11.43
C ALA A 86 -2.25 5.79 -11.71
N MET A 87 -2.48 7.04 -12.13
CA MET A 87 -1.41 8.01 -12.34
C MET A 87 -1.21 8.86 -11.09
N SER A 88 0.04 8.95 -10.63
CA SER A 88 0.43 9.97 -9.65
C SER A 88 0.59 11.32 -10.35
N LYS A 89 -0.34 12.26 -10.10
CA LYS A 89 -0.34 13.60 -10.71
C LYS A 89 0.97 14.36 -10.51
N LYS A 90 1.68 14.16 -9.39
CA LYS A 90 2.91 14.90 -9.08
C LYS A 90 4.15 14.40 -9.82
N ASN A 91 4.26 13.09 -10.08
CA ASN A 91 5.55 12.49 -10.42
C ASN A 91 5.57 11.75 -11.77
N LYS A 92 4.45 11.72 -12.50
CA LYS A 92 4.25 10.82 -13.66
C LYS A 92 4.48 9.33 -13.34
N SER A 93 4.67 8.98 -12.06
CA SER A 93 4.79 7.59 -11.65
C SER A 93 3.43 6.93 -11.62
N HIS A 94 3.42 5.66 -12.00
CA HIS A 94 2.21 4.87 -12.06
C HIS A 94 2.10 4.02 -10.80
N LEU A 95 0.87 3.74 -10.40
CA LEU A 95 0.57 2.73 -9.42
C LEU A 95 -0.20 1.63 -10.14
N LEU A 96 0.29 0.40 -10.02
CA LEU A 96 -0.43 -0.78 -10.50
C LEU A 96 -1.36 -1.21 -9.37
N ILE A 97 -2.65 -1.36 -9.66
CA ILE A 97 -3.69 -1.65 -8.67
C ILE A 97 -4.28 -3.02 -8.92
N TRP A 98 -4.28 -3.86 -7.90
CA TRP A 98 -4.99 -5.14 -7.85
C TRP A 98 -6.19 -4.99 -6.94
N ASN A 99 -7.36 -5.35 -7.48
CA ASN A 99 -8.60 -5.34 -6.73
C ASN A 99 -8.97 -6.75 -6.26
N ASP A 100 -9.72 -6.81 -5.15
CA ASP A 100 -10.39 -8.00 -4.65
C ASP A 100 -9.45 -9.21 -4.42
N ILE A 101 -8.24 -8.97 -3.90
CA ILE A 101 -7.26 -10.03 -3.66
C ILE A 101 -7.47 -10.68 -2.29
N ASN A 102 -7.22 -11.99 -2.20
CA ASN A 102 -7.22 -12.74 -0.95
C ASN A 102 -5.77 -12.93 -0.47
N ILE A 103 -5.44 -12.34 0.67
CA ILE A 103 -4.16 -12.55 1.35
C ILE A 103 -4.39 -13.55 2.47
N GLU A 104 -3.61 -14.63 2.49
CA GLU A 104 -3.72 -15.68 3.50
C GLU A 104 -3.73 -15.09 4.93
N GLY A 105 -4.72 -15.51 5.71
CA GLY A 105 -4.93 -15.04 7.07
C GLY A 105 -5.68 -13.71 7.18
N ILE A 106 -6.16 -13.11 6.09
CA ILE A 106 -7.07 -11.96 6.11
C ILE A 106 -8.44 -12.42 5.61
N ASP A 107 -9.46 -12.27 6.46
CA ASP A 107 -10.81 -12.84 6.21
C ASP A 107 -11.65 -12.02 5.20
N TYR A 108 -11.09 -10.96 4.65
CA TYR A 108 -11.75 -10.07 3.70
C TYR A 108 -10.82 -9.75 2.54
N VAL A 109 -11.41 -9.35 1.42
CA VAL A 109 -10.63 -8.98 0.23
C VAL A 109 -9.93 -7.64 0.40
N VAL A 110 -8.69 -7.58 -0.08
CA VAL A 110 -7.83 -6.40 0.00
C VAL A 110 -7.62 -5.85 -1.40
N ASN A 111 -7.40 -4.55 -1.52
CA ASN A 111 -6.89 -3.92 -2.72
C ASN A 111 -5.45 -3.47 -2.45
N LEU A 112 -4.54 -3.74 -3.38
CA LEU A 112 -3.14 -3.34 -3.28
C LEU A 112 -2.77 -2.41 -4.43
N ALA A 113 -2.09 -1.31 -4.13
CA ALA A 113 -1.43 -0.49 -5.13
C ALA A 113 0.09 -0.53 -4.91
N ALA A 114 0.85 -0.76 -5.97
CA ALA A 114 2.31 -0.86 -5.89
C ALA A 114 3.00 0.07 -6.90
N SER A 115 4.17 0.55 -6.52
CA SER A 115 5.01 1.45 -7.32
C SER A 115 5.41 0.88 -8.69
N SER A 116 5.51 1.78 -9.67
CA SER A 116 6.04 1.50 -11.00
C SER A 116 7.56 1.75 -11.08
N TYR A 117 8.13 1.51 -12.27
CA TYR A 117 9.55 1.72 -12.58
C TYR A 117 10.03 3.14 -12.28
N ASP A 118 9.16 4.13 -12.44
CA ASP A 118 9.52 5.54 -12.36
C ASP A 118 9.57 6.06 -10.90
N ASP A 119 9.18 5.24 -9.93
CA ASP A 119 9.34 5.57 -8.51
C ASP A 119 10.78 5.34 -8.02
N LYS A 120 11.19 6.04 -6.96
CA LYS A 120 12.55 5.89 -6.39
C LYS A 120 12.70 4.61 -5.55
N TYR A 121 11.62 4.16 -4.93
CA TYR A 121 11.60 3.05 -3.98
C TYR A 121 10.49 2.08 -4.36
N SER A 122 10.65 0.83 -3.97
CA SER A 122 9.50 -0.09 -3.95
C SER A 122 8.54 0.37 -2.88
N SER A 123 7.26 0.44 -3.21
CA SER A 123 6.22 0.83 -2.29
C SER A 123 4.96 0.02 -2.44
N LEU A 124 4.15 0.06 -1.39
CA LEU A 124 2.83 -0.56 -1.33
C LEU A 124 1.86 0.37 -0.59
N ILE A 125 0.63 0.38 -1.07
CA ILE A 125 -0.55 0.94 -0.42
C ILE A 125 -1.58 -0.19 -0.34
N ALA A 126 -2.33 -0.27 0.75
CA ALA A 126 -3.42 -1.22 0.90
C ALA A 126 -4.71 -0.51 1.33
N PHE A 127 -5.83 -0.88 0.72
CA PHE A 127 -7.14 -0.32 1.02
C PHE A 127 -8.25 -1.36 0.84
N ASP A 128 -9.39 -1.15 1.47
CA ASP A 128 -10.58 -2.00 1.28
C ASP A 128 -11.44 -1.55 0.08
N ASN A 129 -12.56 -2.23 -0.16
CA ASN A 129 -13.46 -1.93 -1.28
C ASN A 129 -14.22 -0.61 -1.13
N GLN A 130 -14.25 -0.06 0.08
CA GLN A 130 -14.82 1.25 0.40
C GLN A 130 -13.78 2.36 0.28
N GLY A 131 -12.51 2.04 0.01
CA GLY A 131 -11.41 3.00 -0.10
C GLY A 131 -10.83 3.42 1.24
N ASN A 132 -11.10 2.67 2.32
CA ASN A 132 -10.47 2.91 3.61
C ASN A 132 -9.03 2.38 3.58
N ASP A 133 -8.13 3.17 4.14
CA ASP A 133 -6.71 2.83 4.26
C ASP A 133 -6.49 1.71 5.29
N LEU A 134 -5.92 0.59 4.84
CA LEU A 134 -5.64 -0.58 5.69
C LEU A 134 -4.26 -0.52 6.37
N LEU A 135 -3.47 0.52 6.08
CA LEU A 135 -2.14 0.74 6.64
C LEU A 135 -2.10 1.85 7.73
N ILE A 136 -3.23 2.45 8.07
CA ILE A 136 -3.31 3.59 9.00
C ILE A 136 -2.89 3.29 10.45
N ASP A 137 -3.16 2.06 10.93
CA ASP A 137 -2.92 1.63 12.31
C ASP A 137 -2.24 0.26 12.37
N LYS A 138 -1.64 -0.12 13.52
CA LYS A 138 -1.12 -1.48 13.79
C LYS A 138 -2.22 -2.54 13.98
N SER A 139 -3.24 -2.50 13.13
CA SER A 139 -4.27 -3.53 13.08
C SER A 139 -3.65 -4.88 12.74
N ILE A 140 -4.33 -5.98 13.10
CA ILE A 140 -3.90 -7.33 12.75
C ILE A 140 -3.74 -7.45 11.23
N SER A 141 -4.64 -6.84 10.46
CA SER A 141 -4.60 -6.83 9.01
C SER A 141 -3.39 -6.08 8.45
N ASN A 142 -3.04 -4.91 9.00
CA ASN A 142 -1.84 -4.17 8.61
C ASN A 142 -0.58 -5.05 8.77
N ASN A 143 -0.39 -5.62 9.97
CA ASN A 143 0.78 -6.45 10.25
C ASN A 143 0.86 -7.67 9.31
N LYS A 144 -0.29 -8.27 8.95
CA LYS A 144 -0.35 -9.39 8.00
C LYS A 144 0.02 -8.97 6.57
N ILE A 145 -0.45 -7.82 6.10
CA ILE A 145 -0.10 -7.27 4.77
C ILE A 145 1.41 -6.97 4.70
N ILE A 146 1.94 -6.30 5.73
CA ILE A 146 3.37 -5.98 5.81
C ILE A 146 4.20 -7.26 5.86
N ALA A 147 3.85 -8.20 6.75
CA ALA A 147 4.55 -9.48 6.87
C ALA A 147 4.53 -10.28 5.57
N PHE A 148 3.40 -10.30 4.86
CA PHE A 148 3.26 -10.92 3.56
C PHE A 148 4.29 -10.36 2.56
N ILE A 149 4.36 -9.04 2.39
CA ILE A 149 5.31 -8.43 1.45
C ILE A 149 6.76 -8.62 1.89
N ILE A 150 7.09 -8.43 3.17
CA ILE A 150 8.44 -8.66 3.70
C ILE A 150 8.90 -10.10 3.39
N ASN A 151 8.05 -11.08 3.69
CA ASN A 151 8.35 -12.49 3.44
C ASN A 151 8.62 -12.75 1.96
N LYS A 152 7.77 -12.22 1.06
CA LYS A 152 7.94 -12.37 -0.39
C LYS A 152 9.16 -11.66 -0.94
N ILE A 153 9.56 -10.51 -0.38
CA ILE A 153 10.82 -9.83 -0.74
C ILE A 153 12.01 -10.74 -0.43
N ASN A 154 12.04 -11.36 0.76
CA ASN A 154 13.19 -12.18 1.18
C ASN A 154 13.22 -13.57 0.51
N GLN A 155 12.06 -14.10 0.09
CA GLN A 155 11.98 -15.38 -0.63
C GLN A 155 12.45 -15.31 -2.09
N ARG A 156 12.75 -14.12 -2.62
CA ARG A 156 13.15 -13.91 -4.03
C ARG A 156 14.58 -14.33 -4.38
N ILE A 157 15.02 -15.45 -3.82
CA ILE A 157 16.32 -16.07 -4.12
C ILE A 157 16.38 -16.58 -5.57
N THR A 158 15.21 -16.77 -6.23
CA THR A 158 15.16 -17.18 -7.64
C THR A 158 14.12 -16.36 -8.42
N PRO A 159 14.49 -15.70 -9.53
CA PRO A 159 13.53 -14.98 -10.35
C PRO A 159 12.56 -15.97 -10.99
N LYS A 160 11.29 -15.96 -10.57
CA LYS A 160 10.21 -16.61 -11.34
C LYS A 160 10.15 -15.94 -12.71
N LYS A 161 10.37 -16.74 -13.77
CA LYS A 161 10.13 -16.33 -15.16
C LYS A 161 8.64 -16.03 -15.29
N THR A 162 8.30 -14.75 -15.32
CA THR A 162 6.92 -14.26 -15.31
C THR A 162 6.73 -13.30 -16.47
N SER A 163 5.52 -13.25 -17.00
CA SER A 163 5.15 -12.29 -18.06
C SER A 163 5.00 -10.86 -17.54
N PHE A 164 5.41 -10.58 -16.28
CA PHE A 164 5.35 -9.26 -15.66
C PHE A 164 5.96 -8.18 -16.55
N TRP A 165 7.24 -8.31 -16.92
CA TRP A 165 7.92 -7.26 -17.70
C TRP A 165 7.31 -7.04 -19.07
N LYS A 166 6.90 -8.12 -19.75
CA LYS A 166 6.23 -8.02 -21.04
C LYS A 166 4.91 -7.24 -20.91
N ASN A 167 4.08 -7.60 -19.93
CA ASN A 167 2.80 -6.94 -19.70
C ASN A 167 2.98 -5.50 -19.19
N TYR A 168 3.97 -5.28 -18.33
CA TYR A 168 4.27 -3.99 -17.72
C TYR A 168 4.75 -3.00 -18.78
N LEU A 169 5.75 -3.38 -19.57
CA LEU A 169 6.26 -2.53 -20.62
C LEU A 169 5.17 -2.25 -21.65
N LYS A 170 4.35 -3.24 -22.03
CA LYS A 170 3.28 -3.05 -23.01
C LYS A 170 2.27 -1.97 -22.61
N GLU A 171 1.90 -1.89 -21.32
CA GLU A 171 0.81 -1.01 -20.86
C GLU A 171 1.31 0.28 -20.21
N VAL A 172 2.41 0.21 -19.47
CA VAL A 172 2.91 1.34 -18.66
C VAL A 172 4.00 2.10 -19.41
N ARG A 173 4.83 1.40 -20.20
CA ARG A 173 5.98 1.96 -20.93
C ARG A 173 6.02 1.48 -22.38
N PRO A 174 4.97 1.77 -23.19
CA PRO A 174 4.88 1.27 -24.57
C PRO A 174 6.00 1.81 -25.45
N ASP A 175 6.62 2.93 -25.08
CA ASP A 175 7.85 3.47 -25.65
C ASP A 175 9.01 2.48 -25.56
N ILE A 176 9.22 1.92 -24.36
CA ILE A 176 10.26 0.90 -24.12
C ILE A 176 9.86 -0.45 -24.74
N TYR A 177 8.59 -0.84 -24.66
CA TYR A 177 8.13 -2.12 -25.21
C TYR A 177 8.48 -2.28 -26.68
N LYS A 178 8.25 -1.24 -27.49
CA LYS A 178 8.56 -1.26 -28.93
C LYS A 178 10.04 -1.48 -29.21
N PHE A 179 10.93 -0.96 -28.37
CA PHE A 179 12.38 -1.11 -28.56
C PHE A 179 12.88 -2.55 -28.34
N TYR A 180 12.26 -3.27 -27.39
CA TYR A 180 12.71 -4.62 -27.01
C TYR A 180 11.96 -5.75 -27.72
N TYR A 181 10.77 -5.49 -28.27
CA TYR A 181 9.86 -6.52 -28.75
C TYR A 181 9.35 -6.31 -30.19
N ASN A 182 9.76 -5.23 -30.87
CA ASN A 182 9.56 -5.03 -32.31
C ASN A 182 10.92 -4.83 -32.99
#